data_AF-A0AAD8A623-F1
#
_entry.id   AF-A0AAD8A623-F1
#
_cell.length_a   1.000
_cell.length_b   1.000
_cell.length_c   1.000
_cell.angle_alpha   90.00
_cell.angle_beta   90.00
_cell.angle_gamma   90.00
#
_symmetry.space_group_name_H-M   'P 1'
#
loop_
_entity.id
_entity.type
_entity.pdbx_description
1 polymer ?
#
loop_
_entity_poly.entity_id
_entity_poly.type
_entity_poly.pdbx_seq_one_letter_code
_entity_poly.pdbx_strand_id
1 'polypeptide(L)'
;MDFADKEGIMIIDECPGVNIGAFGFKPKLLDAHKKALTELHNRDKNRPSVIMWSVANEARTTLKGADKYFQYVLKHNSVVYAYLL
;
A
#
# COMPACT_ATOMS: atom_id res chain seq x y z
N MET A 1 15.37 7.75 2.59
CA MET A 1 15.14 7.33 4.00
C MET A 1 16.46 7.16 4.77
N ASP A 2 17.58 7.68 4.26
CA ASP A 2 18.91 7.40 4.84
C ASP A 2 19.06 7.90 6.29
N PHE A 3 18.43 9.03 6.62
CA PHE A 3 18.41 9.55 8.00
C PHE A 3 17.66 8.60 8.95
N ALA A 4 16.50 8.10 8.53
CA ALA A 4 15.72 7.17 9.35
C ALA A 4 16.48 5.84 9.56
N ASP A 5 17.13 5.34 8.50
CA ASP A 5 17.99 4.15 8.58
C ASP A 5 19.15 4.37 9.57
N LYS A 6 19.77 5.55 9.56
CA LYS A 6 20.93 5.88 10.41
C LYS A 6 20.56 6.09 11.88
N GLU A 7 19.44 6.76 12.13
CA GLU A 7 19.02 7.15 13.49
C GLU A 7 18.10 6.11 14.15
N GLY A 8 17.79 5.01 13.46
CA GLY A 8 16.91 3.97 13.99
C GLY A 8 15.45 4.40 14.13
N ILE A 9 14.98 5.28 13.23
CA ILE A 9 13.59 5.74 13.20
C ILE A 9 12.77 4.72 12.40
N MET A 10 11.73 4.17 13.02
CA MET A 10 10.81 3.25 12.37
C MET A 10 9.86 3.99 11.43
N ILE A 11 9.69 3.44 10.23
CA ILE A 11 8.85 3.98 9.16
C ILE A 11 7.78 2.97 8.76
N ILE A 12 6.55 3.48 8.63
CA ILE A 12 5.47 2.85 7.88
C ILE A 12 5.49 3.50 6.50
N ASP A 13 5.90 2.75 5.48
CA ASP A 13 6.01 3.29 4.13
C ASP A 13 4.69 3.08 3.38
N GLU A 14 4.14 4.16 2.84
CA GLU A 14 2.77 4.20 2.33
C GLU A 14 2.72 4.31 0.80
N CYS A 15 1.90 3.44 0.20
CA CYS A 15 1.50 3.57 -1.19
C CYS A 15 0.61 4.81 -1.37
N PRO A 16 0.75 5.58 -2.47
CA PRO A 16 -0.09 6.76 -2.74
C PRO A 16 -1.54 6.38 -3.12
N GLY A 17 -2.25 5.73 -2.20
CA GLY A 17 -3.58 5.16 -2.35
C GLY A 17 -4.57 5.78 -1.38
N VAL A 18 -4.74 7.11 -1.43
CA VAL A 18 -5.73 7.84 -0.62
C VAL A 18 -7.13 7.78 -1.25
N ASN A 19 -8.17 7.58 -0.44
CA ASN A 19 -9.57 7.55 -0.88
C ASN A 19 -9.85 6.53 -2.01
N ILE A 20 -9.13 5.40 -2.01
CA ILE A 20 -9.30 4.33 -3.00
C ILE A 20 -10.75 3.86 -3.03
N GLY A 21 -11.33 3.79 -4.23
CA GLY A 21 -12.72 3.41 -4.43
C GLY A 21 -13.72 4.56 -4.42
N ALA A 22 -13.30 5.82 -4.17
CA ALA A 22 -14.20 7.00 -4.23
C ALA A 22 -14.93 7.15 -5.58
N PHE A 23 -14.31 6.67 -6.67
CA PHE A 23 -14.89 6.65 -8.02
C PHE A 23 -15.12 5.21 -8.55
N GLY A 24 -15.24 4.24 -7.64
CA GLY A 24 -15.42 2.83 -7.91
C GLY A 24 -14.12 2.04 -8.14
N PHE A 25 -14.19 0.72 -7.94
CA PHE A 25 -13.07 -0.22 -8.08
C PHE A 25 -12.87 -0.68 -9.52
N LYS A 26 -12.44 0.23 -10.40
CA LYS A 26 -12.23 -0.05 -11.83
C LYS A 26 -10.93 -0.86 -12.06
N PRO A 27 -10.85 -1.73 -13.08
CA PRO A 27 -9.62 -2.48 -13.39
C PRO A 27 -8.38 -1.61 -13.54
N LYS A 28 -8.49 -0.47 -14.23
CA LYS A 28 -7.39 0.50 -14.38
C LYS A 28 -6.85 1.03 -13.05
N LEU A 29 -7.72 1.19 -12.05
CA LEU A 29 -7.32 1.60 -10.69
C LEU A 29 -6.55 0.48 -9.99
N LEU A 30 -6.97 -0.78 -10.16
CA LEU A 30 -6.27 -1.93 -9.59
C LEU A 30 -4.86 -2.07 -10.17
N ASP A 31 -4.72 -1.92 -11.49
CA ASP A 31 -3.43 -2.01 -12.17
C ASP A 31 -2.47 -0.89 -11.73
N ALA A 32 -2.99 0.35 -11.65
CA ALA A 32 -2.20 1.49 -11.16
C ALA A 32 -1.74 1.29 -9.71
N HIS A 33 -2.63 0.79 -8.84
CA HIS A 33 -2.32 0.52 -7.44
C HIS A 33 -1.25 -0.58 -7.29
N LYS A 34 -1.41 -1.70 -8.01
CA LYS A 34 -0.40 -2.78 -8.04
C LYS A 34 0.96 -2.28 -8.52
N LYS A 35 0.97 -1.46 -9.58
CA LYS A 35 2.19 -0.84 -10.10
C LYS A 35 2.87 0.04 -9.04
N ALA A 36 2.11 0.93 -8.40
CA ALA A 36 2.63 1.81 -7.35
C ALA A 36 3.24 1.01 -6.19
N LEU A 37 2.59 -0.08 -5.75
CA LEU A 37 3.12 -0.96 -4.72
C LEU A 37 4.40 -1.69 -5.15
N THR A 38 4.49 -2.14 -6.40
CA THR A 38 5.72 -2.75 -6.93
C THR A 38 6.87 -1.76 -6.96
N GLU A 39 6.61 -0.52 -7.39
CA GLU A 39 7.63 0.54 -7.43
C GLU A 39 8.09 0.91 -6.03
N LEU A 40 7.16 1.09 -5.08
CA LEU A 40 7.44 1.36 -3.67
C LEU A 40 8.30 0.24 -3.05
N HIS A 41 7.84 -1.00 -3.17
CA HIS A 41 8.55 -2.15 -2.61
C HIS A 41 9.94 -2.33 -3.22
N ASN A 42 10.08 -2.26 -4.55
CA ASN A 42 11.39 -2.44 -5.19
C ASN A 42 12.39 -1.35 -4.79
N ARG A 43 11.91 -0.13 -4.53
CA ARG A 43 12.75 0.98 -4.08
C ARG A 43 13.21 0.78 -2.64
N ASP A 44 12.33 0.34 -1.74
CA ASP A 44 12.55 0.49 -0.30
C ASP A 44 12.62 -0.82 0.51
N LYS A 45 12.43 -2.00 -0.10
CA LYS A 45 12.43 -3.29 0.61
C LYS A 45 13.69 -3.62 1.41
N ASN A 46 14.82 -3.00 1.07
CA ASN A 46 16.10 -3.21 1.74
C ASN A 46 16.42 -2.09 2.75
N ARG A 47 15.46 -1.20 3.04
CA ARG A 47 15.61 -0.12 4.02
C ARG A 47 15.31 -0.68 5.42
N PRO A 48 16.28 -0.71 6.34
CA PRO A 48 16.06 -1.24 7.69
C PRO A 48 15.05 -0.42 8.50
N SER A 49 14.85 0.86 8.16
CA SER A 49 13.83 1.70 8.79
C SER A 49 12.39 1.29 8.43
N VAL A 50 12.16 0.61 7.31
CA VAL A 50 10.81 0.23 6.86
C VAL A 50 10.37 -1.04 7.58
N ILE A 51 9.47 -0.89 8.54
CA ILE A 51 8.96 -2.00 9.35
C ILE A 51 7.59 -2.51 8.89
N MET A 52 6.85 -1.69 8.13
CA MET A 52 5.49 -1.98 7.67
C MET A 52 5.18 -1.21 6.39
N TRP A 53 4.27 -1.76 5.59
CA TRP A 53 3.78 -1.17 4.35
C TRP A 53 2.29 -0.81 4.48
N SER A 54 1.95 0.45 4.32
CA SER A 54 0.57 0.92 4.22
C SER A 54 0.10 0.85 2.76
N VAL A 55 -0.96 0.10 2.50
CA VAL A 55 -1.47 -0.11 1.13
C VAL A 55 -2.44 0.97 0.68
N ALA A 56 -3.22 1.54 1.59
CA ALA A 56 -4.18 2.57 1.27
C ALA A 56 -4.57 3.35 2.52
N ASN A 57 -4.92 4.62 2.34
CA ASN A 57 -5.45 5.49 3.38
C ASN A 57 -6.90 5.87 3.04
N GLU A 58 -7.79 5.84 4.04
CA GLU A 58 -9.22 6.19 3.92
C GLU A 58 -9.95 5.50 2.75
N ALA A 59 -9.59 4.26 2.45
CA ALA A 59 -10.22 3.51 1.37
C ALA A 59 -11.71 3.28 1.64
N ARG A 60 -12.51 3.21 0.58
CA ARG A 60 -13.95 2.92 0.66
C ARG A 60 -14.22 1.42 0.87
N THR A 61 -13.73 0.89 1.98
CA THR A 61 -13.75 -0.55 2.34
C THR A 61 -15.16 -1.12 2.52
N THR A 62 -16.14 -0.26 2.80
CA THR A 62 -17.56 -0.65 2.97
C THR A 62 -18.33 -0.74 1.65
N LEU A 63 -17.75 -0.27 0.54
CA LEU A 63 -18.42 -0.34 -0.77
C LEU A 63 -18.32 -1.73 -1.39
N LYS A 64 -19.35 -2.11 -2.15
CA LYS A 64 -19.39 -3.38 -2.88
C LYS A 64 -18.18 -3.52 -3.80
N GLY A 65 -17.46 -4.65 -3.68
CA GLY A 65 -16.27 -4.96 -4.47
C GLY A 65 -14.94 -4.54 -3.84
N ALA A 66 -14.96 -3.84 -2.69
CA ALA A 66 -13.74 -3.50 -1.94
C ALA A 66 -13.00 -4.75 -1.46
N ASP A 67 -13.75 -5.74 -0.97
CA ASP A 67 -13.24 -7.05 -0.53
C ASP A 67 -12.38 -7.72 -1.61
N LYS A 68 -12.93 -7.87 -2.82
CA LYS A 68 -12.22 -8.48 -3.96
C LYS A 68 -11.04 -7.62 -4.41
N TYR A 69 -11.24 -6.30 -4.46
CA TYR A 69 -10.18 -5.38 -4.84
C TYR A 69 -8.97 -5.51 -3.92
N PHE A 70 -9.16 -5.41 -2.61
CA PHE A 70 -8.08 -5.50 -1.63
C PHE A 70 -7.49 -6.91 -1.55
N GLN A 71 -8.29 -7.97 -1.77
CA GLN A 71 -7.72 -9.32 -1.94
C GLN A 71 -6.71 -9.38 -3.11
N TYR A 72 -7.00 -8.75 -4.25
CA TYR A 72 -6.06 -8.71 -5.37
C TYR A 72 -4.83 -7.85 -5.10
N VAL A 73 -4.99 -6.75 -4.35
CA VAL A 73 -3.88 -5.89 -3.94
C VAL A 73 -2.95 -6.65 -2.97
N LEU A 74 -3.50 -7.26 -1.93
CA LEU A 74 -2.73 -8.00 -0.91
C LEU A 74 -2.06 -9.25 -1.48
N LYS A 75 -2.70 -9.94 -2.45
CA LYS A 75 -2.07 -11.07 -3.16
C LYS A 75 -0.90 -10.64 -4.05
N HIS A 76 -0.87 -9.38 -4.51
CA HIS A 76 0.19 -8.87 -5.37
C HIS A 76 1.47 -8.55 -4.59
N ASN A 77 1.34 -8.17 -3.31
CA ASN A 77 2.48 -7.89 -2.45
C ASN A 77 2.33 -8.66 -1.13
N SER A 78 2.98 -9.81 -1.03
CA SER A 78 2.87 -10.76 0.09
C SER A 78 3.40 -10.23 1.43
N VAL A 79 4.02 -9.05 1.45
CA VAL A 79 4.63 -8.43 2.64
C VAL A 79 3.83 -7.18 3.01
N VAL A 80 2.62 -7.36 3.55
CA VAL A 80 1.76 -6.23 3.95
C VAL A 80 1.03 -6.56 5.24
N TYR A 81 1.28 -5.76 6.29
CA TYR A 81 0.33 -5.58 7.39
C TYR A 81 -0.52 -4.35 7.04
N ALA A 82 -1.70 -4.58 6.47
CA ALA A 82 -2.60 -3.50 6.07
C ALA A 82 -3.34 -3.00 7.31
N TYR A 83 -3.06 -1.78 7.74
CA TYR A 83 -4.03 -1.01 8.53
C TYR A 83 -4.99 -0.35 7.56
N LEU A 84 -6.24 -0.80 7.55
CA LEU A 84 -7.35 -0.09 6.95
C LEU A 84 -7.97 0.75 8.08
N LEU A 85 -7.63 2.04 8.16
CA LEU A 85 -8.38 3.01 8.95
C LEU A 85 -9.65 3.43 8.19
#